data_AF-A0AAD9ZH06-F1
#
_entry.id   AF-A0AAD9ZH06-F1
#
_cell.length_a   1.000
_cell.length_b   1.000
_cell.length_c   1.000
_cell.angle_alpha   90.00
_cell.angle_beta   90.00
_cell.angle_gamma   90.00
#
_symmetry.space_group_name_H-M   'P 1'
#
loop_
_entity.id
_entity.type
_entity.pdbx_description
1 polymer ?
#
loop_
_entity_poly.entity_id
_entity_poly.type
_entity_poly.pdbx_seq_one_letter_code
_entity_poly.pdbx_strand_id
1 'polypeptide(L)'
;MTKAELQGVLRACGITLSLDRAKKTLIGYIGSLTAVQLLNFAGGLTGLAKTPACNLPPLGSKKQSGMGFATNVGVRQQGFLYHSPIIKGIANDLKRQAMRIVAAKVVLAARVDRVHSSPDGSEGEDLKSACLDRLDKLTEPPANEGPPALPALDDKPSRKRGGRRARKAKEATAMTDLRKAQNRMAFGKEEKEVGYAETTKGLGMIGQANEARIRSQQIDQRTKAKLSKN
;
A
#
# COMPACT_ATOMS: atom_id res chain seq x y z
N MET A 1 15.33 -44.58 12.10
CA MET A 1 14.68 -44.31 10.81
C MET A 1 14.12 -45.60 10.27
N THR A 2 12.83 -45.62 9.94
CA THR A 2 12.22 -46.78 9.29
C THR A 2 12.74 -46.90 7.84
N LYS A 3 12.73 -48.12 7.26
CA LYS A 3 13.20 -48.33 5.87
C LYS A 3 12.44 -47.46 4.86
N ALA A 4 11.16 -47.17 5.12
CA ALA A 4 10.33 -46.30 4.29
C ALA A 4 10.77 -44.83 4.34
N GLU A 5 11.11 -44.31 5.52
CA GLU A 5 11.65 -42.95 5.69
C GLU A 5 13.00 -42.79 4.98
N LEU A 6 13.89 -43.78 5.13
CA LEU A 6 15.19 -43.79 4.47
C LEU A 6 15.04 -43.75 2.94
N GLN A 7 14.11 -44.53 2.39
CA GLN A 7 13.83 -44.57 0.95
C GLN A 7 13.17 -43.26 0.46
N GLY A 8 12.36 -42.61 1.29
CA GLY A 8 11.82 -41.26 1.04
C GLY A 8 12.92 -40.21 0.96
N VAL A 9 13.84 -40.21 1.92
CA VAL A 9 15.00 -39.30 1.94
C VAL A 9 15.92 -39.55 0.75
N LEU A 10 16.23 -40.80 0.42
CA LEU A 10 17.08 -41.14 -0.73
C LEU A 10 16.45 -40.75 -2.08
N ARG A 11 15.13 -40.88 -2.23
CA ARG A 11 14.41 -40.37 -3.42
C ARG A 11 14.45 -38.85 -3.48
N ALA A 12 14.24 -38.16 -2.37
CA ALA A 12 14.36 -36.72 -2.30
C ALA A 12 15.79 -36.27 -2.67
N CYS A 13 16.83 -36.94 -2.15
CA CYS A 13 18.23 -36.69 -2.49
C CYS A 13 18.54 -36.95 -3.97
N GLY A 14 17.98 -38.01 -4.55
CA GLY A 14 18.11 -38.31 -5.98
C GLY A 14 17.47 -37.26 -6.87
N ILE A 15 16.29 -36.75 -6.48
CA ILE A 15 15.62 -35.63 -7.15
C ILE A 15 16.41 -34.34 -6.97
N THR A 16 16.97 -34.08 -5.79
CA THR A 16 17.81 -32.88 -5.60
C THR A 16 19.08 -32.94 -6.43
N LEU A 17 19.78 -34.08 -6.49
CA LEU A 17 21.01 -34.23 -7.28
C LEU A 17 20.77 -34.18 -8.78
N SER A 18 19.64 -34.72 -9.26
CA SER A 18 19.26 -34.60 -10.68
C SER A 18 18.85 -33.18 -11.04
N LEU A 19 18.16 -32.46 -10.13
CA LEU A 19 17.84 -31.06 -10.29
C LEU A 19 19.08 -30.15 -10.22
N ASP A 20 20.05 -30.45 -9.36
CA ASP A 20 21.29 -29.70 -9.18
C ASP A 20 22.20 -29.80 -10.42
N ARG A 21 22.22 -30.97 -11.07
CA ARG A 21 22.94 -31.17 -12.35
C ARG A 21 22.19 -30.58 -13.55
N ALA A 22 20.86 -30.56 -13.54
CA ALA A 22 20.06 -30.13 -14.69
C ALA A 22 19.74 -28.64 -14.71
N LYS A 23 19.84 -27.90 -13.58
CA LYS A 23 19.33 -26.52 -13.48
C LYS A 23 20.13 -25.64 -12.55
N LYS A 24 21.26 -25.14 -13.07
CA LYS A 24 22.08 -24.10 -12.42
C LYS A 24 21.37 -22.74 -12.27
N THR A 25 20.23 -22.54 -12.92
CA THR A 25 19.63 -21.22 -13.18
C THR A 25 18.64 -20.73 -12.13
N LEU A 26 17.66 -21.56 -11.79
CA LEU A 26 16.50 -21.17 -10.97
C LEU A 26 16.62 -21.63 -9.51
N ILE A 27 17.21 -22.80 -9.32
CA ILE A 27 17.28 -23.55 -8.06
C ILE A 27 18.41 -23.04 -7.17
N GLY A 28 19.50 -22.55 -7.77
CA GLY A 28 20.64 -22.00 -7.03
C GLY A 28 20.35 -20.66 -6.33
N TYR A 29 19.37 -19.88 -6.81
CA TYR A 29 19.09 -18.53 -6.32
C TYR A 29 18.20 -18.50 -5.07
N ILE A 30 17.00 -19.10 -5.14
CA ILE A 30 16.00 -19.05 -4.05
C ILE A 30 16.41 -19.99 -2.91
N GLY A 31 17.27 -20.96 -3.21
CA GLY A 31 17.70 -22.03 -2.31
C GLY A 31 17.10 -23.36 -2.75
N SER A 32 17.94 -24.39 -2.82
CA SER A 32 17.57 -25.74 -3.26
C SER A 32 16.34 -26.29 -2.54
N LEU A 33 16.26 -26.08 -1.22
CA LEU A 33 15.11 -26.50 -0.41
C LEU A 33 13.79 -25.87 -0.87
N THR A 34 13.76 -24.54 -1.03
CA THR A 34 12.53 -23.83 -1.41
C THR A 34 12.10 -24.13 -2.83
N ALA A 35 13.05 -24.31 -3.75
CA ALA A 35 12.75 -24.68 -5.13
C ALA A 35 12.12 -26.08 -5.19
N VAL A 36 12.66 -27.04 -4.44
CA VAL A 36 12.09 -28.39 -4.33
C VAL A 36 10.69 -28.37 -3.72
N GLN A 37 10.47 -27.57 -2.67
CA GLN A 37 9.14 -27.42 -2.06
C GLN A 37 8.11 -26.84 -3.05
N LEU A 38 8.51 -25.83 -3.83
CA LEU A 38 7.67 -25.24 -4.86
C LEU A 38 7.38 -26.20 -6.00
N LEU A 39 8.39 -26.94 -6.48
CA LEU A 39 8.21 -27.96 -7.52
C LEU A 39 7.32 -29.10 -7.04
N ASN A 40 7.52 -29.59 -5.81
CA ASN A 40 6.71 -30.66 -5.23
C ASN A 40 5.25 -30.22 -5.10
N PHE A 41 5.01 -29.01 -4.57
CA PHE A 41 3.66 -28.47 -4.42
C PHE A 41 2.97 -28.22 -5.77
N ALA A 42 3.72 -27.76 -6.77
CA ALA A 42 3.18 -27.46 -8.09
C ALA A 42 3.00 -28.72 -8.97
N GLY A 43 3.44 -29.90 -8.55
CA GLY A 43 3.38 -31.12 -9.36
C GLY A 43 4.43 -31.19 -10.46
N GLY A 44 5.61 -30.62 -10.20
CA GLY A 44 6.75 -30.59 -11.11
C GLY A 44 6.90 -29.27 -11.86
N LEU A 45 7.87 -29.23 -12.78
CA LEU A 45 8.24 -28.03 -13.52
C LEU A 45 7.12 -27.49 -14.40
N THR A 46 6.37 -28.39 -15.05
CA THR A 46 5.28 -28.03 -15.95
C THR A 46 4.12 -27.37 -15.19
N GLY A 47 3.82 -27.87 -14.00
CA GLY A 47 2.85 -27.26 -13.09
C GLY A 47 3.32 -25.89 -12.62
N LEU A 48 4.57 -25.78 -12.17
CA LEU A 48 5.15 -24.50 -11.72
C LEU A 48 5.13 -23.44 -12.84
N ALA A 49 5.48 -23.80 -14.07
CA ALA A 49 5.45 -22.90 -15.23
C ALA A 49 4.04 -22.39 -15.57
N LYS A 50 3.00 -23.20 -15.33
CA LYS A 50 1.58 -22.84 -15.51
C LYS A 50 1.04 -21.96 -14.38
N THR A 51 1.62 -22.05 -13.18
CA THR A 51 1.17 -21.21 -12.06
C THR A 51 1.44 -19.71 -12.32
N PRO A 52 0.49 -18.82 -12.05
CA PRO A 52 0.74 -17.38 -12.11
C PRO A 52 1.58 -16.94 -10.90
N ALA A 53 2.42 -15.92 -11.09
CA ALA A 53 3.35 -15.45 -10.06
C ALA A 53 2.67 -14.99 -8.76
N CYS A 54 1.44 -14.46 -8.82
CA CYS A 54 0.69 -14.03 -7.65
C CYS A 54 0.31 -15.18 -6.70
N ASN A 55 0.29 -16.42 -7.20
CA ASN A 55 -0.06 -17.60 -6.41
C ASN A 55 1.12 -18.21 -5.67
N LEU A 56 2.37 -17.83 -5.99
CA LEU A 56 3.56 -18.39 -5.35
C LEU A 56 3.74 -17.99 -3.87
N PRO A 57 3.62 -16.71 -3.46
CA PRO A 57 3.82 -16.31 -2.07
C PRO A 57 2.96 -17.06 -1.03
N PRO A 58 1.67 -17.36 -1.28
CA PRO A 58 0.87 -18.14 -0.34
C PRO A 58 1.15 -19.66 -0.35
N LEU A 59 1.91 -20.22 -1.29
CA LEU A 59 2.15 -21.66 -1.34
C LEU A 59 2.92 -22.12 -0.11
N GLY A 60 2.44 -23.19 0.54
CA GLY A 60 3.01 -23.68 1.79
C GLY A 60 2.68 -22.84 3.02
N SER A 61 1.86 -21.78 2.88
CA SER A 61 1.37 -21.06 4.06
C SER A 61 0.44 -21.95 4.87
N LYS A 62 0.72 -22.06 6.16
CA LYS A 62 -0.18 -22.76 7.09
C LYS A 62 -1.37 -21.84 7.35
N LYS A 63 -2.59 -22.37 7.28
CA LYS A 63 -3.79 -21.64 7.69
C LYS A 63 -3.66 -21.36 9.19
N GLN A 64 -3.38 -20.11 9.55
CA GLN A 64 -3.34 -19.71 10.96
C GLN A 64 -4.78 -19.75 11.50
N SER A 65 -5.12 -20.86 12.15
CA SER A 65 -6.37 -20.99 12.92
C SER A 65 -6.14 -20.34 14.28
N GLY A 66 -6.07 -19.00 14.30
CA GLY A 66 -5.88 -18.23 15.54
C GLY A 66 -7.19 -18.08 16.28
N MET A 67 -7.19 -18.37 17.58
CA MET A 67 -8.27 -18.03 18.51
C MET A 67 -8.39 -16.49 18.60
N GLY A 68 -9.35 -15.91 17.87
CA GLY A 68 -10.03 -14.66 18.21
C GLY A 68 -9.28 -13.31 18.15
N PHE A 69 -7.95 -13.27 18.20
CA PHE A 69 -7.19 -12.00 18.29
C PHE A 69 -6.29 -11.72 17.08
N ALA A 70 -6.84 -11.84 15.86
CA ALA A 70 -6.09 -11.49 14.66
C ALA A 70 -6.03 -9.96 14.48
N THR A 71 -4.90 -9.34 14.83
CA THR A 71 -4.57 -8.01 14.33
C THR A 71 -4.14 -8.14 12.87
N ASN A 72 -4.60 -7.25 11.98
CA ASN A 72 -4.21 -7.25 10.56
C ASN A 72 -2.75 -6.80 10.31
N VAL A 73 -1.91 -6.92 11.34
CA VAL A 73 -0.56 -6.39 11.38
C VAL A 73 0.40 -7.50 10.97
N GLY A 74 0.95 -7.38 9.76
CA GLY A 74 2.02 -8.26 9.27
C GLY A 74 1.75 -8.97 7.95
N VAL A 75 2.73 -9.75 7.51
CA VAL A 75 2.69 -10.51 6.26
C VAL A 75 1.80 -11.74 6.43
N ARG A 76 0.63 -11.74 5.77
CA ARG A 76 -0.33 -12.86 5.79
C ARG A 76 0.20 -14.12 5.06
N GLN A 77 0.96 -13.92 3.99
CA GLN A 77 1.43 -14.98 3.09
C GLN A 77 2.81 -15.50 3.54
N GLN A 78 2.84 -16.30 4.60
CA GLN A 78 4.08 -16.91 5.12
C GLN A 78 4.26 -18.32 4.55
N GLY A 79 4.49 -18.38 3.24
CA GLY A 79 4.70 -19.61 2.49
C GLY A 79 6.18 -20.02 2.36
N PHE A 80 6.48 -20.94 1.45
CA PHE A 80 7.85 -21.39 1.17
C PHE A 80 8.79 -20.24 0.78
N LEU A 81 8.30 -19.30 -0.04
CA LEU A 81 9.07 -18.11 -0.44
C LEU A 81 9.38 -17.17 0.73
N TYR A 82 8.46 -17.03 1.70
CA TYR A 82 8.68 -16.19 2.87
C TYR A 82 9.86 -16.69 3.73
N HIS A 83 10.03 -18.02 3.78
CA HIS A 83 11.11 -18.67 4.53
C HIS A 83 12.39 -18.87 3.72
N SER A 84 12.43 -18.41 2.47
CA SER A 84 13.63 -18.44 1.63
C SER A 84 14.74 -17.55 2.20
N PRO A 85 16.02 -17.92 2.01
CA PRO A 85 17.16 -17.10 2.44
C PRO A 85 17.12 -15.67 1.88
N ILE A 86 16.70 -15.47 0.63
CA ILE A 86 16.62 -14.16 -0.02
C ILE A 86 15.65 -13.23 0.74
N ILE A 87 14.47 -13.74 1.12
CA ILE A 87 13.41 -12.92 1.73
C ILE A 87 13.62 -12.74 3.24
N LYS A 88 14.31 -13.68 3.90
CA LYS A 88 14.56 -13.63 5.35
C LYS A 88 15.35 -12.39 5.77
N GLY A 89 16.30 -11.93 4.96
CA GLY A 89 17.13 -10.75 5.24
C GLY A 89 16.41 -9.41 5.06
N ILE A 90 15.22 -9.39 4.45
CA ILE A 90 14.50 -8.16 4.12
C ILE A 90 13.61 -7.74 5.30
N ALA A 91 13.47 -6.43 5.53
CA ALA A 91 12.57 -5.88 6.56
C ALA A 91 11.10 -6.30 6.32
N ASN A 92 10.34 -6.54 7.41
CA ASN A 92 8.98 -7.09 7.35
C ASN A 92 8.01 -6.27 6.47
N ASP A 93 8.16 -4.95 6.44
CA ASP A 93 7.29 -4.05 5.66
C ASP A 93 7.48 -4.24 4.15
N LEU A 94 8.72 -4.54 3.73
CA LEU A 94 9.10 -4.72 2.33
C LEU A 94 8.93 -6.16 1.85
N LYS A 95 8.82 -7.14 2.76
CA LYS A 95 8.70 -8.57 2.43
C LYS A 95 7.56 -8.88 1.46
N ARG A 96 6.42 -8.20 1.57
CA ARG A 96 5.29 -8.42 0.63
C ARG A 96 5.67 -8.06 -0.81
N GLN A 97 6.37 -6.95 -0.99
CA GLN A 97 6.82 -6.49 -2.31
C GLN A 97 7.98 -7.36 -2.81
N ALA A 98 8.94 -7.67 -1.94
CA ALA A 98 10.06 -8.56 -2.25
C ALA A 98 9.59 -9.95 -2.72
N MET A 99 8.64 -10.58 -2.01
CA MET A 99 8.08 -11.87 -2.41
C MET A 99 7.42 -11.82 -3.79
N ARG A 100 6.76 -10.71 -4.15
CA ARG A 100 6.15 -10.54 -5.48
C ARG A 100 7.21 -10.41 -6.58
N ILE A 101 8.29 -9.67 -6.31
CA ILE A 101 9.42 -9.51 -7.24
C ILE A 101 10.08 -10.87 -7.48
N VAL A 102 10.42 -11.59 -6.41
CA VAL A 102 11.03 -12.91 -6.50
C VAL A 102 10.09 -13.87 -7.22
N ALA A 103 8.82 -14.00 -6.79
CA ALA A 103 7.84 -14.89 -7.42
C ALA A 103 7.69 -14.67 -8.93
N ALA A 104 7.68 -13.42 -9.39
CA ALA A 104 7.62 -13.11 -10.81
C ALA A 104 8.82 -13.68 -11.57
N LYS A 105 10.03 -13.50 -11.02
CA LYS A 105 11.27 -14.02 -11.61
C LYS A 105 11.36 -15.55 -11.56
N VAL A 106 10.87 -16.16 -10.48
CA VAL A 106 10.77 -17.64 -10.35
C VAL A 106 9.89 -18.24 -11.45
N VAL A 107 8.70 -17.69 -11.69
CA VAL A 107 7.79 -18.22 -12.73
C VAL A 107 8.38 -18.04 -14.12
N LEU A 108 9.01 -16.89 -14.40
CA LEU A 108 9.66 -16.64 -15.68
C LEU A 108 10.78 -17.67 -15.94
N ALA A 109 11.67 -17.85 -14.97
CA ALA A 109 12.73 -18.85 -15.07
C ALA A 109 12.14 -20.27 -15.22
N ALA A 110 11.02 -20.59 -14.55
CA ALA A 110 10.42 -21.92 -14.64
C ALA A 110 9.86 -22.20 -16.04
N ARG A 111 9.41 -21.16 -16.74
CA ARG A 111 8.94 -21.23 -18.13
C ARG A 111 10.10 -21.37 -19.10
N VAL A 112 11.18 -20.62 -18.91
CA VAL A 112 12.43 -20.75 -19.69
C VAL A 112 12.95 -22.19 -19.59
N ASP A 113 13.11 -22.69 -18.36
CA ASP A 113 13.59 -24.05 -18.12
C ASP A 113 12.67 -25.11 -18.72
N ARG A 114 11.34 -24.88 -18.75
CA ARG A 114 10.40 -25.84 -19.33
C ARG A 114 10.60 -25.97 -20.84
N VAL A 115 10.91 -24.87 -21.51
CA VAL A 115 11.15 -24.82 -22.96
C VAL A 115 12.58 -25.24 -23.31
N HIS A 116 13.48 -25.34 -22.32
CA HIS A 116 14.91 -25.66 -22.50
C HIS A 116 15.60 -24.70 -23.47
N SER A 117 15.19 -23.43 -23.48
CA SER A 117 15.69 -22.41 -24.43
C SER A 117 17.13 -22.00 -24.17
N SER A 118 17.61 -22.13 -22.92
CA SER A 118 18.99 -21.81 -22.53
C SER A 118 19.56 -22.98 -21.70
N PRO A 119 20.24 -23.95 -22.34
CA PRO A 119 20.87 -25.07 -21.62
C PRO A 119 22.13 -24.62 -20.85
N ASP A 120 22.76 -23.53 -21.29
CA ASP A 120 23.96 -22.95 -20.66
C ASP A 120 23.64 -22.20 -19.37
N GLY A 121 22.40 -21.75 -19.23
CA GLY A 121 21.88 -21.10 -18.03
C GLY A 121 22.09 -19.59 -17.92
N SER A 122 22.58 -18.96 -18.98
CA SER A 122 22.74 -17.51 -19.09
C SER A 122 21.48 -16.72 -18.70
N GLU A 123 20.32 -17.11 -19.23
CA GLU A 123 19.04 -16.43 -18.95
C GLU A 123 18.65 -16.51 -17.47
N GLY A 124 19.06 -17.58 -16.77
CA GLY A 124 18.84 -17.71 -15.32
C GLY A 124 19.66 -16.72 -14.51
N GLU A 125 20.90 -16.49 -14.92
CA GLU A 125 21.81 -15.54 -14.28
C GLU A 125 21.32 -14.10 -14.48
N ASP A 126 20.84 -13.76 -15.67
CA ASP A 126 20.24 -12.45 -15.96
C ASP A 126 18.96 -12.19 -15.17
N LEU A 127 18.12 -13.22 -15.01
CA LEU A 127 16.91 -13.12 -14.19
C LEU A 127 17.24 -12.96 -12.71
N LYS A 128 18.33 -13.57 -12.26
CA LYS A 128 18.86 -13.45 -10.89
C LYS A 128 19.42 -12.06 -10.64
N SER A 129 20.31 -11.53 -11.48
CA SER A 129 20.87 -10.19 -11.34
C SER A 129 19.74 -9.14 -11.31
N ALA A 130 18.83 -9.19 -12.28
CA ALA A 130 17.68 -8.30 -12.32
C ALA A 130 16.69 -8.47 -11.15
N CYS A 131 16.74 -9.59 -10.42
CA CYS A 131 15.97 -9.78 -9.19
C CYS A 131 16.66 -9.10 -8.02
N LEU A 132 17.97 -9.31 -7.86
CA LEU A 132 18.80 -8.70 -6.81
C LEU A 132 18.78 -7.17 -6.93
N ASP A 133 19.02 -6.62 -8.12
CA ASP A 133 19.00 -5.16 -8.34
C ASP A 133 17.68 -4.52 -7.91
N ARG A 134 16.56 -5.23 -8.12
CA ARG A 134 15.22 -4.76 -7.71
C ARG A 134 14.98 -4.87 -6.21
N LEU A 135 15.58 -5.87 -5.55
CA LEU A 135 15.50 -6.01 -4.10
C LEU A 135 16.39 -4.98 -3.42
N ASP A 136 17.58 -4.73 -3.94
CA ASP A 136 18.51 -3.72 -3.42
C ASP A 136 17.88 -2.33 -3.54
N LYS A 137 17.37 -1.99 -4.73
CA LYS A 137 16.62 -0.73 -4.95
C LYS A 137 15.37 -0.59 -4.07
N LEU A 138 14.76 -1.71 -3.66
CA LEU A 138 13.61 -1.67 -2.74
C LEU A 138 14.05 -1.33 -1.32
N THR A 139 15.26 -1.75 -0.92
CA THR A 139 15.82 -1.45 0.40
C THR A 139 16.50 -0.09 0.49
N GLU A 140 16.85 0.51 -0.65
CA GLU A 140 17.39 1.87 -0.71
C GLU A 140 16.37 2.89 -0.20
N PRO A 141 16.73 3.75 0.77
CA PRO A 141 15.88 4.85 1.20
C PRO A 141 15.72 5.87 0.06
N PRO A 142 14.58 6.56 -0.04
CA PRO A 142 14.41 7.63 -1.01
C PRO A 142 15.45 8.73 -0.79
N ALA A 143 15.90 9.35 -1.88
CA ALA A 143 16.78 10.51 -1.78
C ALA A 143 16.08 11.62 -0.97
N ASN A 144 16.81 12.22 -0.04
CA ASN A 144 16.29 13.33 0.76
C ASN A 144 16.32 14.61 -0.08
N GLU A 145 15.27 14.81 -0.86
CA GLU A 145 14.97 16.12 -1.43
C GLU A 145 14.44 16.98 -0.28
N GLY A 146 15.18 18.03 0.10
CA GLY A 146 14.74 18.97 1.13
C GLY A 146 13.35 19.55 0.82
N PRO A 147 12.71 20.20 1.81
CA PRO A 147 11.38 20.75 1.59
C PRO A 147 11.39 21.70 0.38
N PRO A 148 10.39 21.59 -0.53
CA PRO A 148 10.33 22.48 -1.66
C PRO A 148 10.24 23.92 -1.15
N ALA A 149 11.05 24.80 -1.74
CA ALA A 149 11.00 26.22 -1.42
C ALA A 149 9.57 26.74 -1.64
N LEU A 150 9.10 27.59 -0.73
CA LEU A 150 7.82 28.26 -0.91
C LEU A 150 7.83 29.04 -2.23
N PRO A 151 6.70 29.08 -2.96
CA PRO A 151 6.58 29.97 -4.10
C PRO A 151 6.95 31.40 -3.70
N ALA A 152 7.64 32.11 -4.58
CA ALA A 152 7.99 33.51 -4.35
C ALA A 152 6.73 34.34 -4.02
N LEU A 153 6.87 35.25 -3.05
CA LEU A 153 5.83 36.20 -2.68
C LEU A 153 5.69 37.26 -3.78
N ASP A 154 4.88 36.96 -4.79
CA ASP A 154 4.56 37.86 -5.90
C ASP A 154 3.06 38.18 -5.86
N ASP A 155 2.72 39.46 -5.70
CA ASP A 155 1.35 39.98 -5.63
C ASP A 155 0.71 40.09 -7.02
N LYS A 156 0.68 38.96 -7.74
CA LYS A 156 0.02 38.91 -9.05
C LYS A 156 -1.49 39.13 -8.86
N PRO A 157 -2.11 39.98 -9.70
CA PRO A 157 -3.55 40.20 -9.62
C PRO A 157 -4.31 38.89 -9.86
N SER A 158 -5.28 38.58 -8.99
CA SER A 158 -6.04 37.34 -9.07
C SER A 158 -6.86 37.26 -10.37
N ARG A 159 -6.90 36.07 -10.98
CA ARG A 159 -7.70 35.83 -12.20
C ARG A 159 -9.19 35.84 -11.84
N LYS A 160 -9.93 36.83 -12.34
CA LYS A 160 -11.39 36.93 -12.16
C LYS A 160 -12.10 35.89 -13.03
N ARG A 161 -12.55 34.78 -12.41
CA ARG A 161 -13.36 33.73 -13.08
C ARG A 161 -14.84 33.83 -12.75
N GLY A 162 -15.68 33.69 -13.76
CA GLY A 162 -17.13 33.54 -13.69
C GLY A 162 -17.61 32.09 -13.88
N GLY A 163 -18.93 31.88 -13.88
CA GLY A 163 -19.56 30.58 -14.13
C GLY A 163 -20.00 29.81 -12.88
N ARG A 164 -20.93 28.86 -13.05
CA ARG A 164 -21.58 28.11 -11.94
C ARG A 164 -20.57 27.38 -11.04
N ARG A 165 -19.59 26.69 -11.63
CA ARG A 165 -18.55 25.97 -10.88
C ARG A 165 -17.64 26.91 -10.09
N ALA A 166 -17.21 28.01 -10.71
CA ALA A 166 -16.36 29.01 -10.05
C ALA A 166 -17.10 29.74 -8.92
N ARG A 167 -18.40 30.06 -9.10
CA ARG A 167 -19.25 30.62 -8.04
C ARG A 167 -19.40 29.64 -6.88
N LYS A 168 -19.73 28.37 -7.15
CA LYS A 168 -19.86 27.33 -6.12
C LYS A 168 -18.56 27.09 -5.32
N ALA A 169 -17.40 27.15 -5.99
CA ALA A 169 -16.11 27.04 -5.32
C ALA A 169 -15.82 28.26 -4.42
N LYS A 170 -16.08 29.48 -4.91
CA LYS A 170 -15.97 30.72 -4.12
C LYS A 170 -16.92 30.70 -2.93
N GLU A 171 -18.17 30.26 -3.13
CA GLU A 171 -19.18 30.13 -2.08
C GLU A 171 -18.76 29.15 -0.98
N ALA A 172 -18.12 28.03 -1.32
CA ALA A 172 -17.68 27.04 -0.34
C ALA A 172 -16.74 27.62 0.74
N THR A 173 -15.83 28.52 0.35
CA THR A 173 -14.89 29.22 1.26
C THR A 173 -15.36 30.61 1.67
N ALA A 174 -16.42 31.16 1.06
CA ALA A 174 -16.91 32.48 1.41
C ALA A 174 -17.57 32.47 2.79
N MET A 175 -17.45 33.59 3.50
CA MET A 175 -18.19 33.83 4.74
C MET A 175 -19.70 33.70 4.48
N THR A 176 -20.38 32.89 5.30
CA THR A 176 -21.84 32.75 5.25
C THR A 176 -22.50 34.04 5.72
N ASP A 177 -23.75 34.26 5.33
CA ASP A 177 -24.48 35.45 5.73
C ASP A 177 -24.77 35.48 7.24
N LEU A 178 -24.96 34.30 7.86
CA LEU A 178 -24.96 34.13 9.31
C LEU A 178 -23.65 34.63 9.93
N ARG A 179 -22.49 34.18 9.43
CA ARG A 179 -21.19 34.61 9.98
C ARG A 179 -20.94 36.10 9.75
N LYS A 180 -21.40 36.67 8.63
CA LYS A 180 -21.36 38.13 8.40
C LYS A 180 -22.21 38.90 9.40
N ALA A 181 -23.38 38.38 9.80
CA ALA A 181 -24.21 39.00 10.81
C ALA A 181 -23.61 38.88 12.22
N GLN A 182 -22.95 37.76 12.51
CA GLN A 182 -22.20 37.60 13.75
C GLN A 182 -21.08 38.62 13.89
N ASN A 183 -20.37 38.90 12.79
CA ASN A 183 -19.27 39.86 12.76
C ASN A 183 -19.73 41.33 12.79
N ARG A 184 -21.04 41.60 12.85
CA ARG A 184 -21.59 42.95 13.01
C ARG A 184 -22.04 43.14 14.45
N MET A 185 -21.75 44.31 15.00
CA MET A 185 -22.05 44.67 16.38
C MET A 185 -22.95 45.92 16.39
N ALA A 186 -23.96 45.94 17.25
CA ALA A 186 -24.80 47.12 17.45
C ALA A 186 -24.10 48.08 18.42
N PHE A 187 -23.80 49.29 17.95
CA PHE A 187 -23.18 50.29 18.79
C PHE A 187 -24.11 50.72 19.94
N GLY A 188 -23.57 50.82 21.16
CA GLY A 188 -24.32 51.26 22.34
C GLY A 188 -25.32 50.25 22.92
N LYS A 189 -25.29 49.00 22.47
CA LYS A 189 -26.10 47.91 23.04
C LYS A 189 -25.20 46.74 23.42
N GLU A 190 -25.47 46.13 24.57
CA GLU A 190 -24.79 44.92 25.00
C GLU A 190 -25.06 43.77 24.02
N GLU A 191 -24.03 42.96 23.76
CA GLU A 191 -24.13 41.85 22.84
C GLU A 191 -24.77 40.63 23.50
N LYS A 192 -25.51 39.85 22.71
CA LYS A 192 -25.95 38.54 23.18
C LYS A 192 -24.77 37.58 23.09
N GLU A 193 -24.33 37.07 24.23
CA GLU A 193 -23.24 36.10 24.29
C GLU A 193 -23.76 34.68 24.49
N VAL A 194 -23.00 33.70 24.00
CA VAL A 194 -23.18 32.28 24.35
C VAL A 194 -21.89 31.79 24.97
N GLY A 195 -21.98 31.30 26.20
CA GLY A 195 -20.89 30.64 26.90
C GLY A 195 -20.77 29.18 26.50
N TYR A 196 -19.53 28.71 26.33
CA TYR A 196 -19.21 27.29 26.32
C TYR A 196 -17.94 27.05 27.12
N ALA A 197 -18.08 26.27 28.20
CA ALA A 197 -17.06 26.08 29.23
C ALA A 197 -16.53 27.44 29.75
N GLU A 198 -15.23 27.71 29.63
CA GLU A 198 -14.58 28.93 30.10
C GLU A 198 -14.54 30.05 29.03
N THR A 199 -15.04 29.80 27.83
CA THR A 199 -14.99 30.78 26.73
C THR A 199 -16.39 31.33 26.41
N THR A 200 -16.48 32.64 26.27
CA THR A 200 -17.67 33.32 25.75
C THR A 200 -17.51 33.65 24.28
N LYS A 201 -18.60 33.55 23.51
CA LYS A 201 -18.66 33.98 22.11
C LYS A 201 -19.83 34.94 21.92
N GLY A 202 -19.52 36.15 21.45
CA GLY A 202 -20.53 37.12 21.01
C GLY A 202 -21.28 36.63 19.77
N LEU A 203 -22.60 36.80 19.77
CA LEU A 203 -23.47 36.54 18.63
C LEU A 203 -23.63 37.76 17.71
N GLY A 204 -23.13 38.95 18.12
CA GLY A 204 -23.28 40.19 17.38
C GLY A 204 -24.76 40.48 17.06
N MET A 205 -25.05 40.72 15.77
CA MET A 205 -26.44 40.95 15.31
C MET A 205 -27.28 39.66 15.17
N ILE A 206 -26.72 38.46 15.42
CA ILE A 206 -27.52 37.23 15.37
C ILE A 206 -28.47 37.19 16.58
N GLY A 207 -29.77 37.18 16.30
CA GLY A 207 -30.81 37.16 17.34
C GLY A 207 -31.23 38.54 17.84
N GLN A 208 -30.53 39.62 17.46
CA GLN A 208 -31.03 40.99 17.57
C GLN A 208 -31.95 41.31 16.39
N ALA A 209 -33.15 40.73 16.38
CA ALA A 209 -34.20 41.11 15.45
C ALA A 209 -35.09 42.19 16.07
N ASN A 210 -35.21 43.33 15.40
CA ASN A 210 -36.37 44.21 15.62
C ASN A 210 -37.63 43.40 15.29
N GLU A 211 -38.68 43.52 16.10
CA GLU A 211 -39.96 42.79 16.04
C GLU A 211 -40.62 42.75 14.63
N ALA A 212 -40.17 43.58 13.69
CA ALA A 212 -40.65 43.69 12.32
C ALA A 212 -40.07 42.66 11.31
N ARG A 213 -39.04 41.86 11.64
CA ARG A 213 -38.48 40.85 10.70
C ARG A 213 -38.93 39.42 11.05
N ILE A 214 -39.91 38.94 10.29
CA ILE A 214 -40.58 37.62 10.48
C ILE A 214 -39.68 36.42 10.15
N ARG A 215 -38.61 36.59 9.35
CA ARG A 215 -37.74 35.47 8.92
C ARG A 215 -36.36 35.52 9.57
N SER A 216 -35.99 34.43 10.24
CA SER A 216 -34.63 34.17 10.73
C SER A 216 -33.64 34.03 9.57
N GLN A 217 -32.36 34.29 9.85
CA GLN A 217 -31.30 34.12 8.85
C GLN A 217 -31.13 32.62 8.54
N GLN A 218 -31.20 32.26 7.25
CA GLN A 218 -31.15 30.86 6.83
C GLN A 218 -29.76 30.25 7.04
N ILE A 219 -29.71 29.07 7.62
CA ILE A 219 -28.48 28.28 7.73
C ILE A 219 -28.11 27.72 6.37
N ASP A 220 -26.91 28.05 5.90
CA ASP A 220 -26.40 27.56 4.62
C ASP A 220 -26.08 26.06 4.70
N GLN A 221 -26.74 25.25 3.87
CA GLN A 221 -26.54 23.80 3.81
C GLN A 221 -25.10 23.39 3.48
N ARG A 222 -24.29 24.30 2.92
CA ARG A 222 -22.86 24.06 2.63
C ARG A 222 -22.00 23.90 3.89
N THR A 223 -22.40 24.48 5.02
CA THR A 223 -21.60 24.45 6.26
C THR A 223 -21.76 23.14 7.03
N LYS A 224 -22.63 22.24 6.57
CA LYS A 224 -22.72 20.90 7.13
C LYS A 224 -21.40 20.16 6.91
N ALA A 225 -20.89 19.54 7.98
CA ALA A 225 -19.69 18.73 7.90
C ALA A 225 -19.85 17.66 6.81
N LYS A 226 -18.84 17.55 5.95
CA LYS A 226 -18.76 16.53 4.92
C LYS A 226 -17.49 15.73 5.15
N LEU A 227 -17.58 14.43 4.92
CA LEU A 227 -16.42 13.56 4.94
C LEU A 227 -15.50 13.91 3.78
N SER A 228 -14.21 13.73 4.02
CA SER A 228 -13.20 13.73 2.98
C SER A 228 -13.49 12.57 2.01
N LYS A 229 -12.98 12.64 0.78
CA LYS A 229 -13.13 11.54 -0.19
C LYS A 229 -12.35 10.28 0.19
N ASN A 230 -11.44 10.40 1.15
CA ASN A 230 -10.58 9.33 1.63
C ASN A 230 -11.14 8.80 2.94
#